data_AF-A0A0F7CTQ4-F1
#
_entry.id   AF-A0A0F7CTQ4-F1
#
_cell.length_a   1.000
_cell.length_b   1.000
_cell.length_c   1.000
_cell.angle_alpha   90.00
_cell.angle_beta   90.00
_cell.angle_gamma   90.00
#
_symmetry.space_group_name_H-M   'P 1'
#
loop_
_entity.id
_entity.type
_entity.pdbx_description
1 polymer ?
#
loop_
_entity_poly.entity_id
_entity_poly.type
_entity_poly.pdbx_seq_one_letter_code
_entity_poly.pdbx_strand_id
1 'polypeptide(L)'
;MLTEEKFTGQKLDSTGLYYYNARYYDAALGRFISADTVIPSFLNPQSLNRYSYCYNNPLKYTDPTGHWGWIGAVVNTAAYTITHHDNFSWGL
;
A
#
# COMPACT_ATOMS: atom_id res chain seq x y z
N MET A 1 6.65 -11.92 -23.46
CA MET A 1 7.30 -11.05 -22.46
C MET A 1 6.74 -11.47 -21.11
N LEU A 2 7.55 -12.14 -20.27
CA LEU A 2 7.11 -12.52 -18.93
C LEU A 2 7.12 -11.25 -18.09
N THR A 3 5.99 -10.87 -17.49
CA THR A 3 5.92 -9.70 -16.63
C THR A 3 6.66 -10.00 -15.33
N GLU A 4 7.68 -9.20 -14.99
CA GLU A 4 8.49 -9.32 -13.77
C GLU A 4 7.75 -8.83 -12.50
N GLU A 5 6.42 -8.77 -12.57
CA GLU A 5 5.55 -8.34 -11.48
C GLU A 5 5.26 -9.53 -10.57
N LYS A 6 5.51 -9.37 -9.25
CA LYS A 6 5.17 -10.39 -8.25
C LYS A 6 4.24 -9.84 -7.19
N PHE A 7 4.78 -9.35 -6.07
CA PHE A 7 3.96 -8.96 -4.92
C PHE A 7 3.13 -7.71 -5.24
N THR A 8 1.80 -7.85 -5.18
CA THR A 8 0.84 -6.77 -5.46
C THR A 8 1.05 -6.04 -6.80
N GLY A 9 1.56 -6.74 -7.82
CA GLY A 9 1.84 -6.15 -9.14
C GLY A 9 3.14 -5.35 -9.22
N GLN A 10 3.98 -5.37 -8.18
CA GLN A 10 5.24 -4.63 -8.17
C GLN A 10 6.40 -5.47 -8.70
N LYS A 11 7.36 -4.78 -9.32
CA LYS A 11 8.58 -5.39 -9.84
C LYS A 11 9.53 -5.77 -8.71
N LEU A 12 9.97 -7.03 -8.72
CA LEU A 12 11.04 -7.49 -7.85
C LEU A 12 12.38 -7.11 -8.48
N ASP A 13 13.20 -6.38 -7.73
CA ASP A 13 14.57 -6.08 -8.12
C ASP A 13 15.53 -7.24 -7.75
N SER A 14 16.69 -7.27 -8.40
CA SER A 14 17.79 -8.22 -8.14
C SER A 14 18.27 -8.22 -6.68
N THR A 15 18.03 -7.13 -5.97
CA THR A 15 18.31 -6.96 -4.53
C THR A 15 17.35 -7.73 -3.63
N GLY A 16 16.26 -8.30 -4.16
CA GLY A 16 15.20 -8.96 -3.40
C GLY A 16 14.14 -7.99 -2.85
N LEU A 17 14.25 -6.70 -3.18
CA LEU A 17 13.31 -5.66 -2.78
C LEU A 17 12.28 -5.38 -3.87
N TYR A 18 11.08 -5.01 -3.47
CA TYR A 18 10.02 -4.58 -4.39
C TYR A 18 10.07 -3.08 -4.61
N TYR A 19 10.07 -2.65 -5.87
CA TYR A 19 10.01 -1.23 -6.21
C TYR A 19 8.56 -0.77 -6.32
N TYR A 20 8.16 0.13 -5.41
CA TYR A 20 6.81 0.69 -5.32
C TYR A 20 6.75 2.13 -5.86
N ASN A 21 7.52 2.46 -6.89
CA ASN A 21 7.65 3.80 -7.50
C ASN A 21 8.30 4.86 -6.59
N ALA A 22 7.84 5.02 -5.35
CA ALA A 22 8.38 5.98 -4.41
C ALA A 22 9.45 5.39 -3.47
N ARG A 23 9.29 4.12 -3.13
CA ARG A 23 10.09 3.45 -2.10
C ARG A 23 10.34 2.00 -2.44
N TYR A 24 11.37 1.45 -1.80
CA TYR A 24 11.65 0.02 -1.81
C TYR A 24 11.00 -0.65 -0.61
N TYR A 25 10.33 -1.77 -0.86
CA TYR A 25 9.65 -2.59 0.12
C TYR A 25 10.38 -3.92 0.31
N ASP A 26 10.61 -4.28 1.58
CA ASP A 26 11.14 -5.57 1.97
C ASP A 26 9.98 -6.48 2.41
N ALA A 27 9.71 -7.52 1.61
CA ALA A 27 8.65 -8.47 1.89
C ALA A 27 8.98 -9.44 3.05
N ALA A 28 10.26 -9.67 3.34
CA ALA A 28 10.66 -10.48 4.50
C ALA A 28 10.45 -9.72 5.81
N LEU A 29 10.68 -8.40 5.81
CA LEU A 29 10.43 -7.53 6.97
C LEU A 29 8.99 -6.99 7.07
N GLY A 30 8.22 -7.07 5.98
CA GLY A 30 6.86 -6.58 5.90
C GLY A 30 6.75 -5.05 5.94
N ARG A 31 7.78 -4.32 5.49
CA ARG A 31 7.83 -2.84 5.60
C ARG A 31 8.72 -2.19 4.53
N PHE A 32 8.58 -0.88 4.37
CA PHE A 32 9.49 -0.09 3.54
C PHE A 32 10.86 0.06 4.22
N ILE A 33 11.92 0.09 3.42
CA ILE A 33 13.29 0.31 3.91
C ILE A 33 13.64 1.80 4.07
N SER A 34 12.82 2.69 3.51
CA SER A 34 12.95 4.14 3.63
C SER A 34 11.68 4.76 4.24
N ALA A 35 11.86 5.87 4.95
CA ALA A 35 10.74 6.62 5.50
C ALA A 35 9.94 7.29 4.37
N ASP A 36 8.62 7.30 4.51
CA ASP A 36 7.72 8.08 3.67
C ASP A 36 8.05 9.58 3.75
N THR A 37 7.99 10.27 2.63
CA THR A 37 8.07 11.74 2.56
C THR A 37 6.74 12.39 2.93
N VAL A 38 5.64 11.63 2.91
CA VAL A 38 4.28 12.08 3.21
C VAL A 38 3.84 11.53 4.57
N ILE A 39 3.31 12.41 5.42
CA ILE A 39 2.61 12.03 6.65
C ILE A 39 1.11 12.28 6.41
N PRO A 40 0.28 11.22 6.31
CA PRO A 40 -1.13 11.36 5.94
C PRO A 40 -1.97 12.16 6.94
N SER A 41 -1.67 12.03 8.24
CA SER A 41 -2.37 12.73 9.31
C SER A 41 -1.49 12.80 10.55
N PHE A 42 -1.20 14.01 11.03
CA PHE A 42 -0.44 14.20 12.28
C PHE A 42 -1.26 13.86 13.53
N LEU A 43 -2.59 13.83 13.41
CA LEU A 43 -3.50 13.51 14.50
C LEU A 43 -3.72 12.01 14.69
N ASN A 44 -3.29 11.19 13.73
CA ASN A 44 -3.34 9.74 13.84
C ASN A 44 -1.93 9.19 14.15
N PRO A 45 -1.68 8.66 15.35
CA PRO A 45 -0.38 8.08 15.72
C PRO A 45 0.11 6.98 14.75
N GLN A 46 -0.82 6.22 14.14
CA GLN A 46 -0.49 5.18 13.18
C GLN A 46 0.12 5.75 11.88
N SER A 47 -0.27 6.98 11.49
CA SER A 47 0.29 7.69 10.33
C SER A 47 1.68 8.28 10.58
N LEU A 48 2.17 8.29 11.83
CA LEU A 48 3.53 8.69 12.16
C LEU A 48 4.55 7.57 11.90
N ASN A 49 4.11 6.32 11.72
CA ASN A 49 4.97 5.22 11.30
C ASN A 49 5.23 5.25 9.79
N ARG A 50 6.23 6.04 9.41
CA ARG A 50 6.62 6.29 8.01
C ARG A 50 7.25 5.10 7.29
N TYR A 51 7.46 3.96 7.96
CA TYR A 51 7.99 2.75 7.34
C TYR A 51 6.91 1.70 7.09
N SER A 52 5.71 1.88 7.65
CA SER A 52 4.64 0.89 7.55
C SER A 52 4.14 0.69 6.12
N TYR A 53 3.93 -0.56 5.75
CA TYR A 53 3.18 -0.93 4.55
C TYR A 53 1.73 -1.18 4.95
N CYS A 54 0.79 -0.63 4.19
CA CYS A 54 -0.62 -0.89 4.40
C CYS A 54 -1.12 -0.69 5.86
N TYR A 55 -0.61 0.29 6.64
CA TYR A 55 -0.98 0.55 8.06
C TYR A 55 -0.94 -0.76 8.87
N ASN A 56 -0.01 -1.66 8.50
CA ASN A 56 0.12 -3.01 9.04
C ASN A 56 -1.10 -3.93 8.80
N ASN A 57 -1.91 -3.65 7.77
CA ASN A 57 -3.04 -4.48 7.34
C ASN A 57 -2.98 -4.79 5.82
N PRO A 58 -1.96 -5.54 5.36
CA PRO A 58 -1.75 -5.88 3.95
C PRO A 58 -2.75 -6.89 3.39
N LEU A 59 -3.57 -7.53 4.24
CA LEU A 59 -4.63 -8.44 3.79
C LEU A 59 -5.84 -7.67 3.26
N LYS A 60 -6.11 -6.50 3.86
CA LYS A 60 -7.22 -5.64 3.46
C LYS A 60 -6.82 -4.64 2.38
N TYR A 61 -5.53 -4.28 2.33
CA TYR A 61 -5.09 -3.13 1.55
C TYR A 61 -3.82 -3.39 0.75
N THR A 62 -3.70 -2.67 -0.36
CA THR A 62 -2.51 -2.63 -1.22
C THR A 62 -2.07 -1.17 -1.40
N ASP A 63 -0.77 -0.89 -1.45
CA ASP A 63 -0.25 0.46 -1.72
C ASP A 63 0.41 0.49 -3.11
N PRO A 64 -0.26 0.94 -4.19
CA PRO A 64 0.34 0.93 -5.53
C PRO A 64 1.45 1.97 -5.75
N THR A 65 1.47 3.03 -4.94
CA THR A 65 2.32 4.21 -5.16
C THR A 65 3.52 4.27 -4.23
N GLY A 66 3.56 3.40 -3.22
CA GLY A 66 4.54 3.48 -2.15
C GLY A 66 4.36 4.73 -1.30
N HIS A 67 3.17 5.32 -1.25
CA HIS A 67 2.82 6.47 -0.41
C HIS A 67 1.45 6.26 0.19
N TRP A 68 1.39 5.40 1.22
CA TRP A 68 0.12 5.05 1.81
C TRP A 68 -0.42 6.15 2.74
N GLY A 69 -1.20 7.05 2.14
CA GLY A 69 -1.96 8.10 2.82
C GLY A 69 -3.42 8.17 2.41
N TRP A 70 -4.10 9.26 2.76
CA TRP A 70 -5.54 9.46 2.48
C TRP A 70 -5.88 9.27 0.99
N ILE A 71 -4.95 9.62 0.09
CA ILE A 71 -5.07 9.40 -1.35
C ILE A 71 -5.02 7.90 -1.69
N GLY A 72 -4.10 7.13 -1.10
CA GLY A 72 -4.04 5.67 -1.28
C GLY A 72 -5.26 4.96 -0.70
N ALA A 73 -5.83 5.47 0.39
CA ALA A 73 -7.10 5.01 0.94
C ALA A 73 -8.28 5.32 0.02
N VAL A 74 -8.40 6.55 -0.52
CA VAL A 74 -9.47 6.94 -1.45
C VAL A 74 -9.41 6.13 -2.74
N VAL A 75 -8.22 5.90 -3.31
CA VAL A 75 -8.08 5.12 -4.55
C VAL A 75 -8.38 3.63 -4.30
N ASN A 76 -7.92 3.03 -3.19
CA ASN A 76 -8.28 1.65 -2.86
C ASN A 76 -9.76 1.50 -2.50
N THR A 77 -10.35 2.45 -1.77
CA THR A 77 -11.78 2.45 -1.48
C THR A 77 -12.60 2.57 -2.76
N ALA A 78 -12.24 3.49 -3.67
CA ALA A 78 -12.92 3.65 -4.96
C ALA A 78 -12.77 2.40 -5.85
N ALA A 79 -11.56 1.84 -5.96
CA ALA A 79 -11.34 0.60 -6.70
C ALA A 79 -12.11 -0.58 -6.07
N TYR A 80 -12.14 -0.67 -4.74
CA TYR A 80 -12.90 -1.69 -4.03
C TYR A 80 -14.42 -1.53 -4.22
N THR A 81 -14.98 -0.32 -4.10
CA THR A 81 -16.42 -0.07 -4.30
C THR A 81 -16.86 -0.24 -5.75
N ILE A 82 -16.00 0.05 -6.73
CA ILE A 82 -16.27 -0.20 -8.16
C ILE A 82 -16.26 -1.71 -8.46
N THR A 83 -15.35 -2.47 -7.85
CA THR A 83 -15.20 -3.91 -8.13
C THR A 83 -16.15 -4.79 -7.29
N HIS A 84 -16.65 -4.28 -6.16
CA HIS A 84 -17.54 -4.99 -5.23
C HIS A 84 -18.90 -4.29 -5.06
N HIS A 85 -19.38 -3.59 -6.09
CA HIS A 85 -20.63 -2.83 -6.07
C HIS A 85 -21.86 -3.67 -5.65
N ASP A 86 -21.76 -4.99 -5.76
CA ASP A 86 -22.85 -5.92 -5.41
C ASP A 86 -22.82 -6.40 -3.95
N ASN A 87 -21.81 -6.00 -3.15
CA ASN A 87 -21.59 -6.49 -1.78
C ASN A 87 -21.61 -5.39 -0.71
N PHE A 88 -21.99 -4.15 -1.05
CA PHE A 88 -21.97 -3.04 -0.11
C PHE A 88 -23.35 -2.81 0.54
N SER A 89 -23.67 -3.61 1.56
CA SER A 89 -24.74 -3.25 2.50
C SER A 89 -24.17 -2.24 3.51
N TRP A 90 -24.62 -0.99 3.42
CA TRP A 90 -24.43 -0.02 4.49
C TRP A 90 -25.32 -0.43 5.65
N GLY A 91 -24.80 -1.30 6.54
CA GLY A 91 -25.45 -1.62 7.81
C GLY A 91 -25.62 -0.34 8.63
N LEU A 92 -26.83 0.22 8.60
CA LEU A 92 -27.38 1.12 9.61
C LEU A 92 -28.02 0.28 10.72
#